data_AF-A0A815FC14-F1
#
_entry.id   AF-A0A815FC14-F1
#
_cell.length_a   1.000
_cell.length_b   1.000
_cell.length_c   1.000
_cell.angle_alpha   90.00
_cell.angle_beta   90.00
_cell.angle_gamma   90.00
#
_symmetry.space_group_name_H-M   'P 1'
#
loop_
_entity.id
_entity.type
_entity.pdbx_description
1 polymer ?
#
loop_
_entity_poly.entity_id
_entity_poly.type
_entity_poly.pdbx_seq_one_letter_code
_entity_poly.pdbx_strand_id
1 'polypeptide(L)'
;LLLYYGFTIENNSFDSILLELKMDPNDTYEMEMKKILLLNLSEDLFLDHELKISENEPIISENLLATLRLIVMTNVELEQYNLSNLDELLSSIVNIDNEQRALNKLLEILNDIKEVQFTTTLEESLNRFQSNQLNDDEQYSLIYLIGQKLIIENACHWINNTLSQLK
;
A
#
# COMPACT_ATOMS: atom_id res chain seq x y z
N LEU A 1 -13.49 13.76 -0.31
CA LEU A 1 -14.83 14.31 0.04
C LEU A 1 -14.73 15.26 1.23
N LEU A 2 -14.24 14.79 2.38
CA LEU A 2 -14.20 15.60 3.61
C LEU A 2 -13.43 16.93 3.46
N LEU A 3 -12.18 16.89 3.02
CA LEU A 3 -11.31 18.08 2.99
C LEU A 3 -11.79 19.19 2.05
N TYR A 4 -12.37 18.81 0.90
CA TYR A 4 -12.73 19.77 -0.16
C TYR A 4 -14.23 20.10 -0.20
N TYR A 5 -15.09 19.19 0.27
CA TYR A 5 -16.55 19.35 0.21
C TYR A 5 -17.24 19.33 1.58
N GLY A 6 -16.50 19.05 2.67
CA GLY A 6 -17.01 19.15 4.04
C GLY A 6 -17.93 18.00 4.48
N PHE A 7 -17.92 16.86 3.78
CA PHE A 7 -18.73 15.70 4.17
C PHE A 7 -18.01 14.36 3.89
N THR A 8 -18.47 13.30 4.53
CA THR A 8 -18.09 11.91 4.23
C THR A 8 -19.29 11.06 3.88
N ILE A 9 -19.05 10.00 3.13
CA ILE A 9 -20.04 8.97 2.81
C ILE A 9 -19.63 7.70 3.55
N GLU A 10 -20.57 7.08 4.26
CA GLU A 10 -20.33 5.77 4.86
C GLU A 10 -20.22 4.69 3.76
N ASN A 11 -19.27 3.78 3.91
CA ASN A 11 -19.04 2.66 2.98
C ASN A 11 -18.86 3.12 1.51
N ASN A 12 -18.11 4.19 1.30
CA ASN A 12 -17.80 4.64 -0.06
C ASN A 12 -16.91 3.61 -0.78
N SER A 13 -17.42 3.03 -1.86
CA SER A 13 -16.74 2.02 -2.70
C SER A 13 -15.58 2.56 -3.53
N PHE A 14 -15.23 3.84 -3.35
CA PHE A 14 -14.13 4.51 -4.03
C PHE A 14 -13.13 5.11 -3.04
N ASP A 15 -13.21 4.73 -1.77
CA ASP A 15 -12.23 5.18 -0.78
C ASP A 15 -10.86 4.59 -1.06
N SER A 16 -9.84 5.45 -0.96
CA SER A 16 -8.45 5.09 -1.17
C SER A 16 -7.53 5.78 -0.17
N ILE A 17 -6.34 5.20 0.02
CA ILE A 17 -5.23 5.81 0.74
C ILE A 17 -4.03 5.87 -0.19
N LEU A 18 -3.36 7.02 -0.17
CA LEU A 18 -2.07 7.20 -0.82
C LEU A 18 -0.95 6.64 0.05
N LEU A 19 -0.15 5.75 -0.52
CA LEU A 19 1.10 5.24 0.02
C LEU A 19 2.26 5.86 -0.74
N GLU A 20 3.14 6.54 -0.01
CA GLU A 20 4.41 7.05 -0.55
C GLU A 20 5.52 6.05 -0.21
N LEU A 21 6.08 5.37 -1.21
CA LEU A 21 7.23 4.49 -1.00
C LEU A 21 8.54 5.27 -1.06
N LYS A 22 9.44 5.00 -0.11
CA LYS A 22 10.77 5.62 -0.06
C LYS A 22 11.86 4.57 -0.23
N MET A 23 12.81 4.86 -1.11
CA MET A 23 14.04 4.07 -1.24
C MET A 23 15.01 4.44 -0.11
N ASP A 24 15.68 3.44 0.46
CA ASP A 24 16.71 3.67 1.48
C ASP A 24 17.92 4.38 0.85
N PRO A 25 18.33 5.56 1.35
CA PRO A 25 19.44 6.34 0.79
C PRO A 25 20.83 5.70 0.93
N ASN A 26 20.98 4.59 1.67
CA ASN A 26 22.30 4.05 2.03
C ASN A 26 22.96 3.14 0.98
N ASP A 27 22.25 2.65 -0.04
CA ASP A 27 22.80 1.72 -1.05
C ASP A 27 23.09 2.39 -2.41
N THR A 28 24.28 2.97 -2.57
CA THR A 28 24.59 3.87 -3.71
C THR A 28 24.54 3.24 -5.12
N TYR A 29 25.02 2.01 -5.33
CA TYR A 29 25.03 1.40 -6.67
C TYR A 29 23.70 0.73 -7.04
N GLU A 30 23.14 -0.04 -6.12
CA GLU A 30 21.87 -0.75 -6.32
C GLU A 30 20.72 0.24 -6.49
N MET A 31 20.73 1.35 -5.75
CA MET A 31 19.73 2.40 -5.85
C MET A 31 19.71 3.05 -7.23
N GLU A 32 20.87 3.30 -7.85
CA GLU A 32 20.89 3.91 -9.19
C GLU A 32 20.30 2.96 -10.24
N MET A 33 20.60 1.66 -10.16
CA MET A 33 19.96 0.66 -11.02
C MET A 33 18.44 0.59 -10.78
N LYS A 34 18.01 0.51 -9.51
CA LYS A 34 16.59 0.49 -9.14
C LYS A 34 15.85 1.74 -9.63
N LYS A 35 16.41 2.94 -9.45
CA LYS A 35 15.85 4.19 -9.96
C LYS A 35 15.68 4.20 -11.47
N ILE A 36 16.70 3.76 -12.21
CA ILE A 36 16.63 3.69 -13.67
C ILE A 36 15.50 2.74 -14.08
N LEU A 37 15.39 1.58 -13.46
CA LEU A 37 14.33 0.62 -13.77
C LEU A 37 12.94 1.19 -13.40
N LEU A 38 12.76 1.84 -12.24
CA LEU A 38 11.49 2.47 -11.86
C LEU A 38 11.03 3.54 -12.86
N LEU A 39 11.95 4.42 -13.28
CA LEU A 39 11.66 5.43 -14.30
C LEU A 39 11.16 4.81 -15.61
N ASN A 40 11.60 3.60 -15.94
CA ASN A 40 11.18 2.90 -17.15
C ASN A 40 9.88 2.11 -16.98
N LEU A 41 9.46 1.78 -15.75
CA LEU A 41 8.11 1.27 -15.45
C LEU A 41 7.03 2.35 -15.57
N SER A 42 7.38 3.56 -16.02
CA SER A 42 6.49 4.74 -16.07
C SER A 42 5.93 5.13 -14.71
N GLU A 43 6.61 4.72 -13.64
CA GLU A 43 6.34 5.26 -12.32
C GLU A 43 7.07 6.59 -12.21
N ASP A 44 6.30 7.63 -11.85
CA ASP A 44 6.90 8.91 -11.48
C ASP A 44 7.92 8.66 -10.36
N LEU A 45 8.96 9.51 -10.26
CA LEU A 45 9.93 9.45 -9.15
C LEU A 45 9.24 9.54 -7.77
N PHE A 46 7.99 10.00 -7.75
CA PHE A 46 7.07 9.91 -6.64
C PHE A 46 6.36 8.56 -6.74
N LEU A 47 6.85 7.58 -5.98
CA LEU A 47 6.29 6.23 -5.87
C LEU A 47 4.98 6.25 -5.06
N ASP A 48 4.01 6.96 -5.62
CA ASP A 48 2.71 7.23 -5.05
C ASP A 48 1.75 6.14 -5.53
N HIS A 49 1.40 5.25 -4.62
CA HIS A 49 0.49 4.14 -4.89
C HIS A 49 -0.80 4.29 -4.12
N GLU A 50 -1.90 3.84 -4.69
CA GLU A 50 -3.19 3.84 -4.00
C GLU A 50 -3.53 2.43 -3.49
N LEU A 51 -3.91 2.35 -2.21
CA LEU A 51 -4.70 1.23 -1.68
C LEU A 51 -6.17 1.58 -1.79
N LYS A 52 -6.99 0.68 -2.31
CA LYS A 52 -8.42 0.95 -2.57
C LYS A 52 -9.32 -0.05 -1.90
N ILE A 53 -10.47 0.39 -1.43
CA ILE A 53 -11.63 -0.48 -1.22
C ILE A 53 -12.43 -0.48 -2.52
N SER A 54 -12.43 -1.59 -3.24
CA SER A 54 -13.25 -1.81 -4.43
C SER A 54 -13.76 -3.24 -4.44
N GLU A 55 -15.00 -3.45 -4.89
CA GLU A 55 -15.54 -4.78 -5.12
C GLU A 55 -14.99 -5.42 -6.41
N ASN A 56 -14.50 -4.60 -7.33
CA ASN A 56 -14.11 -5.01 -8.69
C ASN A 56 -12.61 -4.92 -8.96
N GLU A 57 -11.84 -4.28 -8.08
CA GLU A 57 -10.40 -4.11 -8.21
C GLU A 57 -9.68 -4.68 -6.98
N PRO A 58 -8.48 -5.24 -7.15
CA PRO A 58 -7.69 -5.72 -6.01
C PRO A 58 -7.30 -4.54 -5.11
N ILE A 59 -7.27 -4.79 -3.80
CA ILE A 59 -6.88 -3.79 -2.79
C ILE A 59 -5.46 -3.25 -3.00
N ILE A 60 -4.58 -4.09 -3.53
CA ILE A 60 -3.19 -3.80 -3.87
C ILE A 60 -3.06 -3.93 -5.39
N SER A 61 -2.58 -2.86 -6.03
CA SER A 61 -2.39 -2.83 -7.48
C SER A 61 -1.18 -3.65 -7.93
N GLU A 62 -1.20 -4.11 -9.19
CA GLU A 62 -0.06 -4.78 -9.82
C GLU A 62 1.17 -3.86 -9.89
N ASN A 63 0.96 -2.57 -10.12
CA ASN A 63 2.03 -1.57 -10.12
C ASN A 63 2.72 -1.52 -8.75
N LEU A 64 1.96 -1.36 -7.66
CA LEU A 64 2.52 -1.36 -6.29
C LEU A 64 3.36 -2.62 -6.02
N LEU A 65 2.89 -3.80 -6.47
CA LEU A 65 3.67 -5.03 -6.33
C LEU A 65 4.94 -5.01 -7.17
N ALA A 66 4.89 -4.56 -8.43
CA ALA A 66 6.06 -4.45 -9.30
C ALA A 66 7.13 -3.51 -8.70
N THR A 67 6.71 -2.37 -8.16
CA THR A 67 7.57 -1.42 -7.45
C THR A 67 8.24 -2.08 -6.25
N LEU A 68 7.44 -2.75 -5.40
CA LEU A 68 7.95 -3.40 -4.20
C LEU A 68 8.92 -4.54 -4.54
N ARG A 69 8.60 -5.37 -5.54
CA ARG A 69 9.47 -6.43 -6.06
C ARG A 69 10.84 -5.86 -6.41
N LEU A 70 10.87 -4.78 -7.18
CA LEU A 70 12.10 -4.11 -7.58
C LEU A 70 12.86 -3.49 -6.40
N ILE A 71 12.16 -2.82 -5.47
CA ILE A 71 12.76 -2.23 -4.27
C ILE A 71 13.51 -3.28 -3.46
N VAL A 72 12.93 -4.48 -3.29
CA VAL A 72 13.51 -5.56 -2.48
C VAL A 72 14.37 -6.55 -3.27
N MET A 73 14.63 -6.28 -4.56
CA MET A 73 15.51 -7.12 -5.35
C MET A 73 16.94 -7.10 -4.79
N THR A 74 17.56 -8.28 -4.83
CA THR A 74 19.00 -8.46 -4.65
C THR A 74 19.75 -8.14 -5.94
N ASN A 75 21.07 -7.96 -5.87
CA ASN A 75 21.90 -7.74 -7.06
C ASN A 75 21.76 -8.84 -8.12
N VAL A 76 21.69 -10.10 -7.69
CA VAL A 76 21.55 -11.25 -8.59
C VAL A 76 20.22 -11.19 -9.35
N GLU A 77 19.16 -10.72 -8.70
CA GLU A 77 17.86 -10.51 -9.33
C GLU A 77 17.90 -9.30 -10.27
N LEU A 78 18.47 -8.17 -9.84
CA LEU A 78 18.58 -6.96 -10.66
C LEU A 78 19.33 -7.20 -11.97
N GLU A 79 20.40 -8.01 -11.96
CA GLU A 79 21.17 -8.34 -13.16
C GLU A 79 20.37 -9.13 -14.21
N GLN A 80 19.25 -9.76 -13.82
CA GLN A 80 18.36 -10.49 -14.72
C GLN A 80 17.34 -9.59 -15.43
N TYR A 81 17.15 -8.36 -14.93
CA TYR A 81 16.18 -7.43 -15.48
C TYR A 81 16.86 -6.30 -16.26
N ASN A 82 16.24 -5.94 -17.37
CA ASN A 82 16.61 -4.83 -18.23
C ASN A 82 15.34 -4.26 -18.87
N LEU A 83 15.49 -3.24 -19.72
CA LEU A 83 14.36 -2.55 -20.35
C LEU A 83 13.47 -3.44 -21.22
N SER A 84 13.97 -4.58 -21.71
CA SER A 84 13.21 -5.46 -22.61
C SER A 84 12.32 -6.48 -21.89
N ASN A 85 12.58 -6.75 -20.61
CA ASN A 85 11.80 -7.70 -19.80
C ASN A 85 11.23 -7.09 -18.52
N LEU A 86 11.32 -5.77 -18.36
CA LEU A 86 10.86 -5.07 -17.16
C LEU A 86 9.35 -5.19 -16.94
N ASP A 87 8.56 -5.21 -18.01
CA ASP A 87 7.10 -5.38 -17.98
C ASP A 87 6.67 -6.74 -17.40
N GLU A 88 7.59 -7.72 -17.34
CA GLU A 88 7.34 -9.01 -16.68
C GLU A 88 7.06 -8.83 -15.18
N LEU A 89 7.55 -7.75 -14.55
CA LEU A 89 7.29 -7.44 -13.14
C LEU A 89 5.83 -7.11 -12.84
N LEU A 90 5.07 -6.62 -13.83
CA LEU A 90 3.65 -6.34 -13.69
C LEU A 90 2.82 -7.63 -13.75
N SER A 91 3.25 -8.59 -14.57
CA SER A 91 2.48 -9.78 -14.90
C SER A 91 2.92 -11.05 -14.17
N SER A 92 4.10 -11.06 -13.54
CA SER A 92 4.68 -12.26 -12.94
C SER A 92 5.53 -11.98 -11.70
N ILE A 93 5.67 -13.00 -10.85
CA ILE A 93 6.58 -12.96 -9.71
C ILE A 93 8.01 -13.18 -10.19
N VAL A 94 8.97 -12.49 -9.55
CA VAL A 94 10.41 -12.68 -9.83
C VAL A 94 10.84 -14.09 -9.39
N ASN A 95 10.57 -14.41 -8.12
CA ASN A 95 10.69 -15.72 -7.51
C ASN A 95 9.95 -15.68 -6.17
N ILE A 96 9.75 -16.84 -5.53
CA ILE A 96 8.99 -16.96 -4.28
C ILE A 96 9.63 -16.12 -3.15
N ASP A 97 10.96 -16.12 -3.05
CA ASP A 97 11.66 -15.41 -1.98
C ASP A 97 11.53 -13.88 -2.14
N ASN A 98 11.63 -13.37 -3.37
CA ASN A 98 11.41 -11.96 -3.69
C ASN A 98 9.97 -11.54 -3.39
N GLU A 99 8.99 -12.36 -3.79
CA GLU A 99 7.58 -12.08 -3.52
C GLU A 99 7.31 -12.00 -2.00
N GLN A 100 7.89 -12.92 -1.23
CA GLN A 100 7.81 -12.88 0.23
C GLN A 100 8.46 -11.62 0.81
N ARG A 101 9.64 -11.20 0.31
CA ARG A 101 10.28 -9.95 0.76
C ARG A 101 9.42 -8.73 0.43
N ALA A 102 8.81 -8.67 -0.75
CA ALA A 102 7.99 -7.55 -1.20
C ALA A 102 6.73 -7.42 -0.33
N LEU A 103 6.03 -8.54 -0.11
CA LEU A 103 4.83 -8.60 0.73
C LEU A 103 5.13 -8.28 2.20
N ASN A 104 6.24 -8.81 2.74
CA ASN A 104 6.67 -8.47 4.11
C ASN A 104 7.04 -6.99 4.23
N LYS A 105 7.67 -6.39 3.21
CA LYS A 105 8.00 -4.97 3.21
C LYS A 105 6.76 -4.09 3.20
N LEU A 106 5.75 -4.46 2.39
CA LEU A 106 4.46 -3.76 2.42
C LEU A 106 3.79 -3.89 3.79
N LEU A 107 3.82 -5.09 4.39
CA LEU A 107 3.25 -5.32 5.72
C LEU A 107 3.95 -4.47 6.80
N GLU A 108 5.28 -4.35 6.74
CA GLU A 108 6.07 -3.45 7.60
C GLU A 108 5.58 -2.00 7.47
N ILE A 109 5.50 -1.48 6.23
CA ILE A 109 5.03 -0.11 5.96
C ILE A 109 3.62 0.13 6.50
N LEU A 110 2.69 -0.82 6.31
CA LEU A 110 1.32 -0.68 6.79
C LEU A 110 1.25 -0.71 8.32
N ASN A 111 2.06 -1.54 8.97
CA ASN A 111 2.13 -1.55 10.43
C ASN A 111 2.74 -0.25 10.97
N ASP A 112 3.78 0.28 10.34
CA ASP A 112 4.36 1.59 10.70
C ASP A 112 3.32 2.70 10.59
N ILE A 113 2.51 2.71 9.51
CA ILE A 113 1.41 3.67 9.36
C ILE A 113 0.41 3.53 10.50
N LYS A 114 0.02 2.30 10.86
CA LYS A 114 -0.92 2.06 11.97
C LYS A 114 -0.39 2.60 13.29
N GLU A 115 0.88 2.34 13.59
CA GLU A 115 1.50 2.74 14.86
C GLU A 115 1.76 4.24 14.94
N VAL A 116 2.17 4.87 13.84
CA VAL A 116 2.56 6.29 13.81
C VAL A 116 1.36 7.21 13.62
N GLN A 117 0.41 6.85 12.74
CA GLN A 117 -0.67 7.75 12.34
C GLN A 117 -1.96 7.58 13.16
N PHE A 118 -2.21 6.40 13.75
CA PHE A 118 -3.45 6.15 14.48
C PHE A 118 -3.23 6.07 15.99
N THR A 119 -3.92 6.96 16.72
CA THR A 119 -3.94 6.96 18.18
C THR A 119 -4.92 5.94 18.78
N THR A 120 -5.76 5.34 17.96
CA THR A 120 -6.83 4.42 18.37
C THR A 120 -6.90 3.24 17.43
N THR A 121 -7.41 2.11 17.91
CA THR A 121 -7.67 0.94 17.05
C THR A 121 -8.92 1.16 16.18
N LEU A 122 -9.14 0.27 15.20
CA LEU A 122 -10.37 0.25 14.42
C LEU A 122 -11.58 -0.04 15.33
N GLU A 123 -11.46 -1.01 16.23
CA GLU A 123 -12.52 -1.40 17.16
C GLU A 123 -12.95 -0.24 18.06
N GLU A 124 -12.00 0.50 18.64
CA GLU A 124 -12.27 1.69 19.45
C GLU A 124 -13.01 2.77 18.66
N SER A 125 -12.66 2.94 17.38
CA SER A 125 -13.28 3.93 16.51
C SER A 125 -14.72 3.55 16.16
N LEU A 126 -14.96 2.28 15.87
CA LEU A 126 -16.31 1.74 15.62
C LEU A 126 -17.19 1.85 16.86
N ASN A 127 -16.67 1.51 18.04
CA ASN A 127 -17.38 1.65 19.30
C ASN A 127 -17.76 3.11 19.60
N ARG A 128 -16.84 4.05 19.32
CA ARG A 128 -17.13 5.48 19.45
C ARG A 128 -18.22 5.92 18.47
N PHE A 129 -18.18 5.46 17.22
CA PHE A 129 -19.16 5.79 16.20
C PHE A 129 -20.57 5.32 16.60
N GLN A 130 -20.69 4.12 17.16
CA GLN A 130 -21.96 3.55 17.63
C GLN A 130 -22.53 4.26 18.88
N SER A 131 -21.72 5.00 19.64
CA SER A 131 -22.19 5.66 20.88
C SER A 131 -23.17 6.82 20.65
N ASN A 132 -23.36 7.29 19.40
CA ASN A 132 -24.32 8.32 18.98
C ASN A 132 -24.24 9.66 19.75
N GLN A 133 -23.10 9.97 20.36
CA GLN A 133 -22.83 11.25 21.04
C GLN A 133 -21.83 12.10 20.26
N LEU A 134 -22.01 12.24 18.95
CA LEU A 134 -21.12 12.98 18.06
C LEU A 134 -21.91 14.08 17.38
N ASN A 135 -21.27 15.24 17.19
CA ASN A 135 -21.79 16.23 16.25
C ASN A 135 -21.43 15.83 14.80
N ASP A 136 -22.00 16.53 13.82
CA ASP A 136 -21.83 16.21 12.39
C ASP A 136 -20.35 16.21 11.97
N ASP A 137 -19.56 17.20 12.41
CA ASP A 137 -18.13 17.31 12.06
C ASP A 137 -17.30 16.16 12.66
N GLU A 138 -17.58 15.81 13.91
CA GLU A 138 -16.97 14.67 14.59
C GLU A 138 -17.36 13.35 13.91
N GLN A 139 -18.62 13.22 13.51
CA GLN A 139 -19.11 12.06 12.79
C GLN A 139 -18.40 11.91 11.45
N TYR A 140 -18.30 12.97 10.65
CA TYR A 140 -17.61 12.93 9.36
C TYR A 140 -16.12 12.61 9.52
N SER A 141 -15.46 13.23 10.49
CA SER A 141 -14.05 12.95 10.78
C SER A 141 -13.83 11.50 11.23
N LEU A 142 -14.74 10.95 12.03
CA LEU A 142 -14.66 9.58 12.51
C LEU A 142 -14.92 8.56 11.40
N ILE A 143 -15.89 8.81 10.51
CA ILE A 143 -16.14 7.98 9.33
C ILE A 143 -14.88 7.95 8.44
N TYR A 144 -14.26 9.11 8.18
CA TYR A 144 -13.02 9.21 7.42
C TYR A 144 -11.87 8.41 8.05
N LEU A 145 -11.72 8.48 9.38
CA LEU A 145 -10.71 7.72 10.11
C LEU A 145 -10.96 6.21 10.06
N ILE A 146 -12.21 5.79 10.23
CA ILE A 146 -12.63 4.38 10.14
C ILE A 146 -12.35 3.84 8.75
N GLY A 147 -12.71 4.59 7.70
CA GLY A 147 -12.45 4.21 6.31
C GLY A 147 -10.96 3.93 6.06
N GLN A 148 -10.09 4.84 6.51
CA GLN A 148 -8.64 4.63 6.35
C GLN A 148 -8.14 3.36 7.07
N LYS A 149 -8.57 3.15 8.32
CA LYS A 149 -8.19 1.96 9.07
C LYS A 149 -8.68 0.68 8.40
N LEU A 150 -9.90 0.68 7.87
CA LEU A 150 -10.46 -0.47 7.15
C LEU A 150 -9.64 -0.82 5.90
N ILE A 151 -9.22 0.17 5.10
CA ILE A 151 -8.35 -0.05 3.93
C ILE A 151 -7.06 -0.74 4.38
N ILE A 152 -6.41 -0.24 5.42
CA ILE A 152 -5.13 -0.79 5.89
C ILE A 152 -5.30 -2.20 6.46
N GLU A 153 -6.31 -2.45 7.30
CA GLU A 153 -6.55 -3.78 7.87
C GLU A 153 -6.88 -4.80 6.78
N ASN A 154 -7.68 -4.42 5.78
CA ASN A 154 -8.00 -5.28 4.64
C ASN A 154 -6.74 -5.60 3.81
N ALA A 155 -5.87 -4.61 3.60
CA ALA A 155 -4.61 -4.82 2.89
C ALA A 155 -3.70 -5.79 3.68
N CYS A 156 -3.55 -5.58 5.00
CA CYS A 156 -2.81 -6.50 5.87
C CYS A 156 -3.40 -7.92 5.84
N HIS A 157 -4.73 -8.06 5.87
CA HIS A 157 -5.38 -9.36 5.79
C HIS A 157 -5.11 -10.06 4.46
N TRP A 158 -5.23 -9.33 3.35
CA TRP A 158 -4.91 -9.85 2.01
C TRP A 158 -3.46 -10.31 1.94
N ILE A 159 -2.50 -9.51 2.41
CA ILE A 159 -1.07 -9.85 2.40
C ILE A 159 -0.80 -11.14 3.18
N ASN A 160 -1.35 -11.26 4.39
CA ASN A 160 -1.16 -12.45 5.22
C ASN A 160 -1.75 -13.72 4.57
N ASN A 161 -2.92 -13.60 3.93
CA ASN A 161 -3.50 -14.71 3.18
C ASN A 161 -2.61 -15.11 2.01
N THR A 162 -2.11 -14.15 1.22
CA THR A 162 -1.21 -14.40 0.09
C THR A 162 0.10 -15.05 0.56
N LEU A 163 0.74 -14.53 1.61
CA LEU A 163 1.93 -15.13 2.21
C LEU A 163 1.72 -16.56 2.68
N SER A 164 0.53 -16.90 3.17
CA SER A 164 0.20 -18.27 3.60
C SER A 164 0.09 -19.26 2.44
N GLN A 165 -0.28 -18.78 1.25
CA GLN A 165 -0.44 -19.58 0.03
C GLN A 165 0.88 -19.76 -0.74
N LEU A 166 1.87 -18.91 -0.49
CA LEU A 166 3.21 -18.97 -1.09
C LEU A 166 4.14 -20.00 -0.42
N LYS A 167 3.69 -20.69 0.63
CA LYS A 167 4.44 -21.74 1.36
C LYS A 167 4.14 -23.13 0.81
#